data_AF-A0A0M2WMY9-F1
#
_entry.id   AF-A0A0M2WMY9-F1
#
_cell.length_a   1.000
_cell.length_b   1.000
_cell.length_c   1.000
_cell.angle_alpha   90.00
_cell.angle_beta   90.00
_cell.angle_gamma   90.00
#
_symmetry.space_group_name_H-M   'P 1'
#
loop_
_entity.id
_entity.type
_entity.pdbx_description
1 polymer ?
#
loop_
_entity_poly.entity_id
_entity_poly.type
_entity_poly.pdbx_seq_one_letter_code
_entity_poly.pdbx_strand_id
1 'polypeptide(L)'
;MYLMNYCRRGMTAAALLLALAACSTPPTPAMYAQETPKLDLQQYFNGTLDAHGIFQDRSGKVVKRFTVVMRASWVGETGTMDEDFTYSDGSKQRRVWTLRKTAPGRFIGTAPDVIGEAVGEVAGNALRWQYVLALPVDGTVYHVDFEDWMFLMDDKVMLNRAAMSKFGFSLGAVTLSFSKRPQAAP
;
A
#
# COMPACT_ATOMS: atom_id res chain seq x y z
N MET A 1 24.72 -25.07 -46.56
CA MET A 1 23.29 -25.24 -46.22
C MET A 1 23.01 -25.37 -44.71
N TYR A 2 23.93 -25.89 -43.89
CA TYR A 2 23.73 -26.01 -42.43
C TYR A 2 23.84 -24.68 -41.64
N LEU A 3 24.76 -23.78 -42.01
CA LEU A 3 24.98 -22.51 -41.31
C LEU A 3 23.74 -21.58 -41.30
N MET A 4 22.95 -21.61 -42.39
CA MET A 4 21.77 -20.75 -42.56
C MET A 4 20.61 -21.16 -41.62
N ASN A 5 20.54 -22.44 -41.25
CA ASN A 5 19.51 -22.95 -40.32
C ASN A 5 19.83 -22.63 -38.85
N TYR A 6 21.11 -22.52 -38.48
CA TYR A 6 21.51 -22.10 -37.12
C TYR A 6 21.23 -20.62 -36.89
N CYS A 7 21.49 -19.76 -37.89
CA CYS A 7 21.18 -18.34 -37.82
C CYS A 7 19.66 -18.09 -37.73
N ARG A 8 18.84 -18.86 -38.47
CA ARG A 8 17.37 -18.78 -38.45
C ARG A 8 16.74 -19.27 -37.13
N ARG A 9 17.36 -20.27 -36.49
CA ARG A 9 16.95 -20.80 -35.16
C ARG A 9 17.35 -19.88 -33.99
N GLY A 10 18.51 -19.24 -34.07
CA GLY A 10 18.93 -18.25 -33.05
C GLY A 10 18.05 -17.00 -33.06
N MET A 11 17.65 -16.54 -34.25
CA MET A 11 16.80 -15.36 -34.41
C MET A 11 15.35 -15.58 -33.95
N THR A 12 14.83 -16.80 -34.05
CA THR A 12 13.50 -17.18 -33.52
C THR A 12 13.49 -17.33 -32.00
N ALA A 13 14.58 -17.82 -31.39
CA ALA A 13 14.70 -17.90 -29.93
C ALA A 13 14.86 -16.52 -29.26
N ALA A 14 15.63 -15.60 -29.88
CA ALA A 14 15.78 -14.23 -29.39
C ALA A 14 14.48 -13.41 -29.49
N ALA A 15 13.70 -13.59 -30.58
CA ALA A 15 12.39 -12.98 -30.72
C ALA A 15 11.38 -13.49 -29.67
N LEU A 16 11.47 -14.77 -29.28
CA LEU A 16 10.62 -15.35 -28.24
C LEU A 16 10.95 -14.80 -26.84
N LEU A 17 12.24 -14.60 -26.54
CA LEU A 17 12.70 -13.98 -25.29
C LEU A 17 12.33 -12.49 -25.18
N LEU A 18 12.34 -11.76 -26.30
CA LEU A 18 11.88 -10.37 -26.36
C LEU A 18 10.35 -10.26 -26.28
N ALA A 19 9.60 -11.22 -26.84
CA ALA A 19 8.14 -11.27 -26.73
C ALA A 19 7.66 -11.59 -25.31
N LEU A 20 8.46 -12.33 -24.51
CA LEU A 20 8.15 -12.63 -23.11
C LEU A 20 8.38 -11.43 -22.16
N ALA A 21 9.13 -10.40 -22.58
CA ALA A 21 9.35 -9.19 -21.80
C ALA A 21 8.28 -8.11 -22.04
N ALA A 22 7.32 -8.32 -22.96
CA ALA A 22 6.43 -7.28 -23.48
C ALA A 22 5.13 -7.06 -22.68
N CYS A 23 4.85 -7.82 -21.61
CA CYS A 23 3.54 -7.77 -20.95
C CYS A 23 3.63 -7.77 -19.42
N SER A 24 4.13 -6.69 -18.82
CA SER A 24 3.72 -6.34 -17.46
C SER A 24 3.89 -4.84 -17.21
N THR A 25 2.97 -4.03 -17.73
CA THR A 25 2.84 -2.66 -17.24
C THR A 25 2.40 -2.73 -15.78
N PRO A 26 3.13 -2.14 -14.83
CA PRO A 26 2.69 -2.10 -13.44
C PRO A 26 1.30 -1.45 -13.34
N PRO A 27 0.46 -1.89 -12.40
CA PRO A 27 -0.83 -1.25 -12.19
C PRO A 27 -0.64 0.23 -11.88
N THR A 28 -1.52 1.07 -12.43
CA THR A 28 -1.54 2.50 -12.16
C THR A 28 -2.91 2.90 -11.63
N PRO A 29 -3.02 3.93 -10.77
CA PRO A 29 -4.32 4.32 -10.23
C PRO A 29 -5.36 4.60 -11.32
N ALA A 30 -4.94 5.21 -12.44
CA ALA A 30 -5.81 5.51 -13.58
C ALA A 30 -6.60 4.29 -14.12
N MET A 31 -6.09 3.07 -13.96
CA MET A 31 -6.80 1.84 -14.38
C MET A 31 -8.12 1.65 -13.64
N TYR A 32 -8.22 2.17 -12.41
CA TYR A 32 -9.41 2.05 -11.56
C TYR A 32 -10.33 3.27 -11.67
N ALA A 33 -10.03 4.26 -12.54
CA ALA A 33 -10.75 5.54 -12.56
C ALA A 33 -12.27 5.41 -12.75
N GLN A 34 -12.74 4.35 -13.40
CA GLN A 34 -14.17 4.08 -13.63
C GLN A 34 -14.83 3.21 -12.55
N GLU A 35 -14.04 2.60 -11.65
CA GLU A 35 -14.56 1.73 -10.60
C GLU A 35 -15.41 2.47 -9.56
N THR A 36 -16.33 1.74 -8.95
CA THR A 36 -17.24 2.21 -7.88
C THR A 36 -17.21 1.25 -6.69
N PRO A 37 -17.43 1.72 -5.45
CA PRO A 37 -17.73 3.11 -5.05
C PRO A 37 -16.54 4.05 -5.24
N LYS A 38 -16.79 5.35 -5.48
CA LYS A 38 -15.70 6.34 -5.55
C LYS A 38 -15.14 6.58 -4.15
N LEU A 39 -13.83 6.46 -4.01
CA LEU A 39 -13.12 6.71 -2.76
C LEU A 39 -12.98 8.22 -2.55
N ASP A 40 -13.69 8.74 -1.55
CA ASP A 40 -13.33 10.00 -0.89
C ASP A 40 -12.50 9.66 0.36
N LEU A 41 -11.21 9.99 0.29
CA LEU A 41 -10.26 9.69 1.36
C LEU A 41 -10.61 10.41 2.67
N GLN A 42 -11.10 11.64 2.57
CA GLN A 42 -11.47 12.46 3.73
C GLN A 42 -12.73 11.91 4.40
N GLN A 43 -13.66 11.37 3.61
CA GLN A 43 -14.86 10.75 4.16
C GLN A 43 -14.59 9.38 4.77
N TYR A 44 -13.81 8.53 4.09
CA TYR A 44 -13.55 7.17 4.57
C TYR A 44 -12.74 7.20 5.87
N PHE A 45 -11.61 7.91 5.87
CA PHE A 45 -10.76 8.08 7.04
C PHE A 45 -11.19 9.26 7.91
N ASN A 46 -12.42 9.20 8.40
CA ASN A 46 -12.94 10.16 9.38
C ASN A 46 -13.87 9.45 10.36
N GLY A 47 -13.53 9.52 11.65
CA GLY A 47 -14.10 8.71 12.71
C GLY A 47 -13.15 7.61 13.17
N THR A 48 -13.70 6.56 13.79
CA THR A 48 -12.92 5.42 14.26
C THR A 48 -13.02 4.25 13.28
N LEU A 49 -11.88 3.65 12.95
CA LEU A 49 -11.78 2.46 12.12
C LEU A 49 -11.06 1.37 12.91
N ASP A 50 -11.50 0.13 12.73
CA ASP A 50 -10.76 -1.04 13.16
C ASP A 50 -10.04 -1.64 11.96
N ALA A 51 -8.84 -2.19 12.18
CA ALA A 51 -8.16 -2.97 11.17
C ALA A 51 -7.66 -4.30 11.69
N HIS A 52 -7.66 -5.30 10.82
CA HIS A 52 -7.11 -6.63 11.06
C HIS A 52 -6.14 -6.98 9.95
N GLY A 53 -4.91 -7.35 10.30
CA GLY A 53 -3.86 -7.55 9.32
C GLY A 53 -2.87 -8.65 9.65
N ILE A 54 -2.15 -9.04 8.61
CA ILE A 54 -1.06 -10.00 8.64
C ILE A 54 0.17 -9.38 7.98
N PHE A 55 1.34 -9.73 8.52
CA PHE A 55 2.62 -9.50 7.88
C PHE A 55 3.20 -10.84 7.42
N GLN A 56 3.61 -10.88 6.17
CA GLN A 56 4.20 -12.04 5.51
C GLN A 56 5.64 -11.72 5.13
N ASP A 57 6.54 -12.68 5.37
CA ASP A 57 7.92 -12.58 4.88
C ASP A 57 8.00 -12.82 3.36
N ARG A 58 9.21 -12.70 2.79
CA ARG A 58 9.46 -12.95 1.36
C ARG A 58 9.08 -14.36 0.86
N SER A 59 8.90 -15.33 1.75
CA SER A 59 8.43 -16.69 1.39
C SER A 59 6.90 -16.81 1.38
N GLY A 60 6.19 -15.76 1.80
CA GLY A 60 4.73 -15.75 1.95
C GLY A 60 4.26 -16.30 3.30
N LYS A 61 5.16 -16.71 4.18
CA LYS A 61 4.82 -17.20 5.52
C LYS A 61 4.30 -16.05 6.37
N VAL A 62 3.16 -16.25 7.03
CA VAL A 62 2.65 -15.31 8.04
C VAL A 62 3.57 -15.37 9.26
N VAL A 63 4.27 -14.28 9.53
CA VAL A 63 5.20 -14.18 10.68
C VAL A 63 4.66 -13.31 11.81
N LYS A 64 3.72 -12.40 11.50
CA LYS A 64 3.07 -11.57 12.52
C LYS A 64 1.62 -11.29 12.15
N ARG A 65 0.74 -11.25 13.13
CA ARG A 65 -0.65 -10.77 12.98
C ARG A 65 -0.83 -9.53 13.84
N PHE A 66 -1.71 -8.64 13.43
CA PHE A 66 -1.96 -7.41 14.18
C PHE A 66 -3.40 -6.93 14.02
N THR A 67 -3.80 -6.10 14.97
CA THR A 67 -5.03 -5.32 14.94
C THR A 67 -4.69 -3.86 15.14
N VAL A 68 -5.49 -2.97 14.58
CA VAL A 68 -5.30 -1.52 14.70
C VAL A 68 -6.61 -0.88 15.11
N VAL A 69 -6.57 0.02 16.07
CA VAL A 69 -7.63 1.01 16.26
C VAL A 69 -7.11 2.33 15.72
N MET A 70 -7.73 2.84 14.66
CA MET A 70 -7.39 4.11 14.03
C MET A 70 -8.46 5.15 14.39
N ARG A 71 -8.01 6.30 14.90
CA ARG A 71 -8.87 7.47 15.11
C ARG A 71 -8.44 8.53 14.11
N ALA A 72 -9.29 8.77 13.13
CA ALA A 72 -9.02 9.68 12.05
C ALA A 72 -9.93 10.92 12.13
N SER A 73 -9.37 12.10 11.83
CA SER A 73 -10.08 13.37 11.83
C SER A 73 -9.53 14.30 10.77
N TRP A 74 -10.37 15.17 10.22
CA TRP A 74 -9.97 16.17 9.22
C TRP A 74 -10.35 17.58 9.66
N VAL A 75 -9.47 18.54 9.36
CA VAL A 75 -9.70 19.98 9.50
C VAL A 75 -9.31 20.64 8.18
N GLY A 76 -10.30 21.06 7.41
CA GLY A 76 -10.10 21.50 6.03
C GLY A 76 -9.41 20.39 5.22
N GLU A 77 -8.31 20.72 4.55
CA GLU A 77 -7.54 19.79 3.71
C GLU A 77 -6.48 18.99 4.48
N THR A 78 -6.42 19.11 5.81
CA THR A 78 -5.44 18.40 6.66
C THR A 78 -6.13 17.32 7.49
N GLY A 79 -5.63 16.09 7.39
CA GLY A 79 -6.10 14.93 8.13
C GLY A 79 -5.08 14.44 9.15
N THR A 80 -5.55 13.87 10.25
CA THR A 80 -4.74 13.14 11.22
C THR A 80 -5.28 11.74 11.36
N MET A 81 -4.41 10.72 11.30
CA MET A 81 -4.76 9.32 11.60
C MET A 81 -3.90 8.84 12.75
N ASP A 82 -4.54 8.62 13.90
CA ASP A 82 -3.88 8.13 15.11
C ASP A 82 -4.13 6.63 15.25
N GLU A 83 -3.10 5.84 14.98
CA GLU A 83 -3.14 4.39 14.84
C GLU A 83 -2.52 3.69 16.06
N ASP A 84 -3.33 2.94 16.80
CA ASP A 84 -2.88 2.06 17.89
C ASP A 84 -2.81 0.61 17.42
N PHE A 85 -1.60 0.10 17.20
CA PHE A 85 -1.33 -1.29 16.81
C PHE A 85 -1.22 -2.20 18.02
N THR A 86 -1.88 -3.35 17.97
CA THR A 86 -1.67 -4.49 18.88
C THR A 86 -1.27 -5.71 18.07
N TYR A 87 -0.11 -6.26 18.37
CA TYR A 87 0.47 -7.39 17.67
C TYR A 87 0.23 -8.72 18.39
N SER A 88 0.31 -9.83 17.65
CA SER A 88 0.08 -11.18 18.18
C SER A 88 1.12 -11.66 19.20
N ASP A 89 2.28 -11.02 19.28
CA ASP A 89 3.31 -11.24 20.31
C ASP A 89 3.10 -10.38 21.57
N GLY A 90 2.01 -9.60 21.60
CA GLY A 90 1.69 -8.68 22.69
C GLY A 90 2.35 -7.31 22.59
N SER A 91 3.26 -7.10 21.63
CA SER A 91 3.86 -5.77 21.44
C SER A 91 2.81 -4.76 20.98
N LYS A 92 3.04 -3.48 21.29
CA LYS A 92 2.19 -2.37 20.86
C LYS A 92 3.04 -1.33 20.16
N GLN A 93 2.44 -0.68 19.17
CA GLN A 93 3.04 0.45 18.47
C GLN A 93 1.98 1.50 18.26
N ARG A 94 2.38 2.77 18.30
CA ARG A 94 1.52 3.89 17.90
C ARG A 94 2.16 4.60 16.71
N ARG A 95 1.37 4.90 15.69
CA ARG A 95 1.79 5.72 14.56
C ARG A 95 0.76 6.82 14.35
N VAL A 96 1.24 8.04 14.15
CA VAL A 96 0.37 9.19 13.88
C VAL A 96 0.74 9.75 12.51
N TRP A 97 -0.18 9.63 11.56
CA TRP A 97 -0.05 10.24 10.25
C TRP A 97 -0.65 11.63 10.24
N THR A 98 0.03 12.57 9.59
CA THR A 98 -0.55 13.84 9.15
C THR A 98 -0.64 13.83 7.63
N LEU A 99 -1.86 13.94 7.11
CA LEU A 99 -2.15 13.95 5.69
C LEU A 99 -2.54 15.35 5.24
N ARG A 100 -2.16 15.72 4.02
CA ARG A 100 -2.54 16.96 3.36
C ARG A 100 -3.04 16.64 1.97
N LYS A 101 -4.26 17.06 1.65
CA LYS A 101 -4.76 17.02 0.27
C LYS A 101 -4.15 18.19 -0.51
N THR A 102 -3.48 17.88 -1.62
CA THR A 102 -2.74 18.86 -2.41
C THR A 102 -3.42 19.18 -3.74
N ALA A 103 -4.23 18.26 -4.25
CA ALA A 103 -5.07 18.44 -5.41
C ALA A 103 -6.20 17.39 -5.41
N PRO A 104 -7.19 17.45 -6.32
CA PRO A 104 -8.15 16.37 -6.48
C PRO A 104 -7.45 15.01 -6.66
N GLY A 105 -7.74 14.06 -5.76
CA GLY A 105 -7.14 12.73 -5.75
C GLY A 105 -5.64 12.68 -5.42
N ARG A 106 -5.02 13.78 -4.99
CA ARG A 106 -3.59 13.84 -4.64
C ARG A 106 -3.40 14.20 -3.18
N PHE A 107 -2.62 13.39 -2.49
CA PHE A 107 -2.37 13.53 -1.06
C PHE A 107 -0.90 13.38 -0.74
N ILE A 108 -0.47 14.05 0.31
CA ILE A 108 0.84 13.91 0.92
C ILE A 108 0.65 13.47 2.36
N GLY A 109 1.53 12.61 2.86
CA GLY A 109 1.51 12.17 4.26
C GLY A 109 2.87 12.29 4.93
N THR A 110 2.86 12.48 6.24
CA THR A 110 4.06 12.46 7.09
C THR A 110 3.76 11.68 8.36
N ALA A 111 4.75 10.99 8.90
CA ALA A 111 4.70 10.34 10.20
C ALA A 111 6.13 10.30 10.79
N PRO A 112 6.29 10.11 12.12
CA PRO A 112 7.62 10.14 12.76
C PRO A 112 8.63 9.12 12.23
N ASP A 113 8.15 7.99 11.72
CA ASP A 113 8.95 6.89 11.18
C ASP A 113 8.96 6.84 9.64
N VAL A 114 8.47 7.89 8.99
CA VAL A 114 8.50 8.04 7.53
C VAL A 114 9.62 8.99 7.13
N ILE A 115 10.47 8.54 6.21
CA ILE A 115 11.54 9.36 5.66
C ILE A 115 10.98 10.23 4.54
N GLY A 116 10.94 11.55 4.78
CA GLY A 116 10.39 12.52 3.84
C GLY A 116 8.87 12.55 3.86
N GLU A 117 8.26 12.45 2.69
CA GLU A 117 6.82 12.51 2.49
C GLU A 117 6.31 11.24 1.82
N ALA A 118 5.18 10.74 2.29
CA ALA A 118 4.37 9.76 1.59
C ALA A 118 3.57 10.43 0.48
N VAL A 119 3.38 9.74 -0.64
CA VAL A 119 2.64 10.23 -1.82
C VAL A 119 1.44 9.33 -2.09
N GLY A 120 0.26 9.94 -2.10
CA GLY A 120 -1.01 9.30 -2.37
C GLY A 120 -1.66 9.72 -3.68
N GLU A 121 -2.15 8.75 -4.45
CA GLU A 121 -2.95 8.96 -5.65
C GLU A 121 -4.23 8.13 -5.61
N VAL A 122 -5.38 8.80 -5.67
CA VAL A 122 -6.72 8.20 -5.68
C VAL A 122 -7.30 8.24 -7.09
N ALA A 123 -7.88 7.12 -7.52
CA ALA A 123 -8.66 7.02 -8.74
C ALA A 123 -9.74 5.94 -8.60
N GLY A 124 -11.00 6.32 -8.84
CA GLY A 124 -12.14 5.43 -8.62
C GLY A 124 -12.24 4.97 -7.17
N ASN A 125 -12.22 3.66 -6.93
CA ASN A 125 -12.24 3.07 -5.60
C ASN A 125 -10.85 2.82 -5.01
N ALA A 126 -9.78 3.14 -5.75
CA ALA A 126 -8.41 2.77 -5.39
C ALA A 126 -7.58 3.96 -4.91
N LEU A 127 -6.71 3.70 -3.93
CA LEU A 127 -5.62 4.58 -3.51
C LEU A 127 -4.30 3.80 -3.65
N ARG A 128 -3.31 4.41 -4.32
CA ARG A 128 -1.91 4.00 -4.23
C ARG A 128 -1.17 4.95 -3.30
N TRP A 129 -0.54 4.41 -2.27
CA TRP A 129 0.17 5.17 -1.23
C TRP A 129 1.61 4.67 -1.12
N GLN A 130 2.57 5.57 -1.36
CA GLN A 130 4.00 5.22 -1.46
C GLN A 130 4.80 6.01 -0.44
N TYR A 131 5.70 5.35 0.28
CA TYR A 131 6.55 5.99 1.30
C TYR A 131 7.76 5.13 1.66
N VAL A 132 8.73 5.75 2.35
CA VAL A 132 9.90 5.06 2.89
C VAL A 132 9.76 4.99 4.41
N LEU A 133 9.72 3.78 4.97
CA LEU A 133 9.60 3.55 6.40
C LEU A 133 10.97 3.29 7.03
N ALA A 134 11.27 3.95 8.14
CA ALA A 134 12.39 3.67 9.01
C ALA A 134 12.06 2.53 9.97
N LEU A 135 12.41 1.30 9.58
CA LEU A 135 12.09 0.08 10.32
C LEU A 135 13.26 -0.35 11.23
N PRO A 136 13.14 -0.27 12.56
CA PRO A 136 14.13 -0.84 13.47
C PRO A 136 14.05 -2.37 13.49
N VAL A 137 15.16 -3.04 13.21
CA VAL A 137 15.33 -4.50 13.28
C VAL A 137 16.65 -4.79 13.99
N ASP A 138 16.60 -5.49 15.12
CA ASP A 138 17.76 -5.93 15.90
C ASP A 138 18.82 -4.82 16.16
N GLY A 139 18.35 -3.61 16.50
CA GLY A 139 19.20 -2.45 16.79
C GLY A 139 19.71 -1.69 15.56
N THR A 140 19.38 -2.13 14.35
CA THR A 140 19.69 -1.41 13.09
C THR A 140 18.40 -0.85 12.49
N VAL A 141 18.43 0.41 12.04
CA VAL A 141 17.30 1.02 11.32
C VAL A 141 17.46 0.80 9.82
N TYR A 142 16.50 0.11 9.22
CA TYR A 142 16.44 -0.13 7.78
C TYR A 142 15.41 0.80 7.14
N HIS A 143 15.83 1.54 6.11
CA HIS A 143 14.89 2.26 5.26
C HIS A 143 14.32 1.29 4.22
N VAL A 144 13.00 1.12 4.23
CA VAL A 144 12.25 0.15 3.42
C VAL A 144 11.19 0.89 2.63
N ASP A 145 11.12 0.62 1.34
CA ASP A 145 10.10 1.15 0.45
C ASP A 145 8.79 0.40 0.67
N PHE A 146 7.72 1.14 0.91
CA PHE A 146 6.35 0.65 0.99
C PHE A 146 5.53 1.16 -0.20
N GLU A 147 4.82 0.24 -0.85
CA GLU A 147 3.76 0.54 -1.80
C GLU A 147 2.47 -0.13 -1.35
N ASP A 148 1.54 0.70 -0.90
CA ASP A 148 0.23 0.32 -0.42
C ASP A 148 -0.80 0.53 -1.53
N TRP A 149 -1.55 -0.52 -1.82
CA TRP A 149 -2.77 -0.44 -2.61
C TRP A 149 -3.97 -0.66 -1.72
N MET A 150 -4.81 0.38 -1.63
CA MET A 150 -6.05 0.35 -0.88
C MET A 150 -7.24 0.39 -1.83
N PHE A 151 -8.22 -0.49 -1.61
CA PHE A 151 -9.42 -0.61 -2.42
C PHE A 151 -10.64 -0.50 -1.54
N LEU A 152 -11.46 0.52 -1.79
CA LEU A 152 -12.76 0.68 -1.14
C LEU A 152 -13.72 -0.37 -1.69
N MET A 153 -14.26 -1.19 -0.78
CA MET A 153 -15.19 -2.26 -1.13
C MET A 153 -16.64 -1.77 -1.03
N ASP A 154 -16.95 -1.08 0.07
CA ASP A 154 -18.25 -0.49 0.37
C ASP A 154 -18.10 0.71 1.32
N ASP A 155 -19.18 1.17 1.95
CA ASP A 155 -19.18 2.31 2.88
C ASP A 155 -18.42 2.04 4.19
N LYS A 156 -18.06 0.78 4.47
CA LYS A 156 -17.42 0.34 5.72
C LYS A 156 -16.05 -0.27 5.48
N VAL A 157 -15.91 -1.13 4.49
CA VAL A 157 -14.75 -2.00 4.31
C VAL A 157 -13.81 -1.46 3.22
N MET A 158 -12.53 -1.39 3.56
CA MET A 158 -11.45 -1.14 2.62
C MET A 158 -10.38 -2.21 2.80
N LEU A 159 -9.92 -2.79 1.70
CA LEU A 159 -8.80 -3.73 1.71
C LEU A 159 -7.51 -2.99 1.42
N ASN A 160 -6.43 -3.35 2.10
CA ASN A 160 -5.09 -2.88 1.80
C ASN A 160 -4.16 -4.07 1.56
N ARG A 161 -3.31 -3.90 0.55
CA ARG A 161 -2.14 -4.73 0.30
C ARG A 161 -0.92 -3.82 0.17
N ALA A 162 0.02 -3.95 1.09
CA ALA A 162 1.31 -3.27 1.03
C ALA A 162 2.42 -4.23 0.61
N ALA A 163 3.25 -3.81 -0.35
CA ALA A 163 4.49 -4.49 -0.71
C ALA A 163 5.68 -3.76 -0.07
N MET A 164 6.58 -4.52 0.56
CA MET A 164 7.81 -4.01 1.14
C MET A 164 9.00 -4.39 0.28
N SER A 165 9.84 -3.42 -0.06
CA SER A 165 11.05 -3.68 -0.83
C SER A 165 12.24 -2.84 -0.38
N LYS A 166 13.44 -3.26 -0.75
CA LYS A 166 14.66 -2.50 -0.57
C LYS A 166 15.60 -2.76 -1.73
N PHE A 167 16.06 -1.69 -2.39
CA PHE A 167 16.88 -1.78 -3.60
C PHE A 167 16.24 -2.66 -4.70
N GLY A 168 14.91 -2.65 -4.80
CA GLY A 168 14.14 -3.46 -5.76
C GLY A 168 13.90 -4.92 -5.35
N PHE A 169 14.45 -5.38 -4.23
CA PHE A 169 14.21 -6.73 -3.73
C PHE A 169 13.05 -6.76 -2.74
N SER A 170 12.10 -7.68 -2.94
CA SER A 170 10.97 -7.87 -2.02
C SER A 170 11.44 -8.39 -0.66
N LEU A 171 10.98 -7.74 0.40
CA LEU A 171 11.25 -8.12 1.78
C LEU A 171 10.06 -8.84 2.43
N GLY A 172 8.85 -8.53 1.97
CA GLY A 172 7.61 -9.06 2.52
C GLY A 172 6.40 -8.28 2.04
N ALA A 173 5.26 -8.59 2.64
CA ALA A 173 4.00 -7.92 2.35
C ALA A 173 3.15 -7.78 3.61
N VAL A 174 2.33 -6.73 3.64
CA VAL A 174 1.25 -6.56 4.61
C VAL A 174 -0.07 -6.70 3.87
N THR A 175 -1.01 -7.41 4.47
CA THR A 175 -2.41 -7.41 4.01
C THR A 175 -3.29 -7.10 5.21
N LEU A 176 -4.20 -6.15 5.07
CA LEU A 176 -5.15 -5.81 6.11
C LEU A 176 -6.51 -5.38 5.54
N SER A 177 -7.53 -5.50 6.37
CA SER A 177 -8.85 -4.93 6.12
C SER A 177 -9.08 -3.82 7.14
N PHE A 178 -9.51 -2.65 6.67
CA PHE A 178 -10.08 -1.59 7.48
C PHE A 178 -11.60 -1.73 7.49
N SER A 179 -12.21 -1.49 8.65
CA SER A 179 -13.65 -1.51 8.86
C SER A 179 -14.04 -0.27 9.66
N LYS A 180 -14.82 0.61 9.03
CA LYS A 180 -15.32 1.81 9.68
C LYS A 180 -16.35 1.44 10.75
N ARG A 181 -16.17 1.96 11.97
CA ARG A 181 -17.17 1.77 13.02
C ARG A 181 -18.43 2.57 12.67
N PRO A 182 -19.63 2.09 13.07
CA PRO A 182 -20.83 2.89 13.03
C PRO A 182 -20.58 4.22 13.77
N GLN A 183 -20.86 5.33 13.10
CA GLN A 183 -20.84 6.62 13.76
C GLN A 183 -22.03 6.64 14.73
N ALA A 184 -21.80 6.98 16.00
CA ALA A 184 -22.90 7.16 16.93
C ALA A 184 -23.84 8.23 16.34
N ALA A 185 -25.14 7.93 16.30
CA ALA A 185 -26.14 8.92 15.93
C ALA A 185 -26.00 10.14 16.88
N PRO A 186 -26.11 11.37 16.36
CA PRO A 186 -26.08 12.57 17.19
C PRO A 186 -27.16 12.56 18.28
#